data_AF-A0A7R9JZI2-F1
#
_entry.id   AF-A0A7R9JZI2-F1
#
_cell.length_a   1.000
_cell.length_b   1.000
_cell.length_c   1.000
_cell.angle_alpha   90.00
_cell.angle_beta   90.00
_cell.angle_gamma   90.00
#
_symmetry.space_group_name_H-M   'P 1'
#
loop_
_entity.id
_entity.type
_entity.pdbx_description
1 polymer ?
#
loop_
_entity_poly.entity_id
_entity_poly.type
_entity_poly.pdbx_seq_one_letter_code
_entity_poly.pdbx_strand_id
1 'polypeptide(L)'
;MSGTLLVLCRFEFYEKISLEPYLQASEPTRADYTLHAVLVHSGDNHGGHYVVFINPKGDGKWCKFDDDVVSRCTKAEAIDHNYGGHDDDTNNMTVKHCTNAYMLVYIRDSELKNVLQEVTEDDIPQEGNKEVEMEEEGDKEQREQLTHEKGGLGKQGGGDGGRGGRGAAEAVNS
;
A
#
# COMPACT_ATOMS: atom_id res chain seq x y z
N MET A 1 -10.42 12.32 -31.93
CA MET A 1 -10.27 12.01 -30.50
C MET A 1 -9.76 10.58 -30.43
N SER A 2 -8.47 10.38 -30.17
CA SER A 2 -7.91 9.05 -29.97
C SER A 2 -8.16 8.68 -28.51
N GLY A 3 -9.16 7.85 -28.24
CA GLY A 3 -9.40 7.32 -26.90
C GLY A 3 -8.47 6.15 -26.64
N THR A 4 -7.67 6.21 -25.59
CA THR A 4 -7.00 5.03 -25.03
C THR A 4 -8.08 4.14 -24.41
N LEU A 5 -8.01 2.81 -24.57
CA LEU A 5 -8.94 1.85 -23.97
C LEU A 5 -8.14 0.89 -23.09
N LEU A 6 -8.58 0.65 -21.85
CA LEU A 6 -7.99 -0.40 -21.02
C LEU A 6 -8.40 -1.77 -21.56
N VAL A 7 -7.42 -2.65 -21.76
CA VAL A 7 -7.67 -4.04 -22.12
C VAL A 7 -7.93 -4.81 -20.83
N LEU A 8 -9.19 -5.20 -20.62
CA LEU A 8 -9.66 -5.96 -19.45
C LEU A 8 -9.74 -7.47 -19.72
N CYS A 9 -9.21 -7.92 -20.87
CA CYS A 9 -9.19 -9.32 -21.26
C CYS A 9 -8.43 -10.16 -20.23
N ARG A 10 -8.90 -11.39 -20.03
CA ARG A 10 -8.22 -12.37 -19.18
C ARG A 10 -6.81 -12.65 -19.71
N PHE A 11 -5.81 -12.43 -18.87
CA PHE A 11 -4.41 -12.74 -19.15
C PHE A 11 -3.82 -13.50 -17.97
N GLU A 12 -3.46 -14.76 -18.21
CA GLU A 12 -2.85 -15.62 -17.20
C GLU A 12 -1.35 -15.36 -17.09
N PHE A 13 -0.85 -15.35 -15.85
CA PHE A 13 0.57 -15.28 -15.53
C PHE A 13 0.88 -16.24 -14.39
N TYR A 14 2.12 -16.73 -14.33
CA TYR A 14 2.44 -17.87 -13.48
C TYR A 14 3.47 -17.50 -12.42
N GLU A 15 3.43 -18.17 -11.27
CA GLU A 15 4.43 -17.96 -10.22
C GLU A 15 5.86 -18.25 -10.72
N LYS A 16 6.02 -19.24 -11.59
CA LYS A 16 7.30 -19.59 -12.20
C LYS A 16 7.19 -19.57 -13.71
N ILE A 17 8.14 -18.91 -14.35
CA ILE A 17 8.28 -18.90 -15.81
C ILE A 17 9.70 -19.29 -16.18
N SER A 18 9.83 -20.03 -17.29
CA SER A 18 11.13 -20.30 -17.90
C SER A 18 11.19 -19.53 -19.22
N LEU A 19 12.11 -18.57 -19.29
CA LEU A 19 12.35 -17.77 -20.49
C LEU A 19 13.49 -18.32 -21.34
N GLU A 20 14.07 -19.46 -20.95
CA GLU A 20 15.11 -20.18 -21.68
C GLU A 20 14.80 -20.33 -23.19
N PRO A 21 13.57 -20.71 -23.62
CA PRO A 21 13.28 -20.91 -25.04
C PRO A 21 13.32 -19.63 -25.88
N TYR A 22 13.31 -18.46 -25.25
CA TYR A 22 13.28 -17.16 -25.92
C TYR A 22 14.66 -16.48 -25.97
N LEU A 23 15.69 -17.09 -25.38
CA LEU A 23 17.06 -16.59 -25.47
C LEU A 23 17.67 -16.88 -26.84
N GLN A 24 18.35 -15.89 -27.42
CA GLN A 24 19.06 -16.05 -28.70
C GLN A 24 20.31 -16.95 -28.55
N ALA A 25 20.95 -16.90 -27.37
CA ALA A 25 22.12 -17.68 -27.02
C ALA A 25 21.96 -18.26 -25.62
N SER A 26 22.61 -19.40 -25.37
CA SER A 26 22.61 -20.00 -24.04
C SER A 26 23.48 -19.19 -23.08
N GLU A 27 22.96 -18.96 -21.89
CA GLU A 27 23.63 -18.23 -20.81
C GLU A 27 24.20 -19.20 -19.76
N PRO A 28 25.18 -18.79 -18.93
CA PRO A 28 25.76 -19.65 -17.88
C PRO A 28 24.76 -20.12 -16.82
N THR A 29 23.70 -19.34 -16.59
CA THR A 29 22.63 -19.65 -15.64
C THR A 29 21.32 -19.83 -16.38
N ARG A 30 20.42 -20.65 -15.85
CA ARG A 30 19.08 -20.82 -16.43
C ARG A 30 18.29 -19.51 -16.34
N ALA A 31 17.51 -19.22 -17.37
CA ALA A 31 16.55 -18.11 -17.39
C ALA A 31 15.21 -18.53 -16.77
N ASP A 32 15.26 -19.12 -15.58
CA ASP A 32 14.08 -19.39 -14.75
C ASP A 32 13.83 -18.20 -13.83
N TYR A 33 12.57 -17.80 -13.72
CA TYR A 33 12.16 -16.63 -12.94
C TYR A 33 11.01 -16.97 -12.01
N THR A 34 11.04 -16.37 -10.83
CA THR A 34 9.97 -16.44 -9.83
C THR A 34 9.29 -15.08 -9.71
N LEU A 35 7.95 -15.09 -9.72
CA LEU A 35 7.12 -13.91 -9.55
C LEU A 35 7.31 -13.33 -8.15
N HIS A 36 7.65 -12.04 -8.08
CA HIS A 36 7.93 -11.32 -6.85
C HIS A 36 6.82 -10.33 -6.48
N ALA A 37 6.30 -9.59 -7.47
CA ALA A 37 5.21 -8.64 -7.25
C ALA A 37 4.20 -8.62 -8.40
N VAL A 38 2.94 -8.36 -8.04
CA VAL A 38 1.81 -8.17 -8.95
C VAL A 38 1.20 -6.82 -8.63
N LEU A 39 1.37 -5.87 -9.55
CA LEU A 39 0.77 -4.54 -9.42
C LEU A 39 -0.58 -4.57 -10.12
N VAL A 40 -1.61 -4.24 -9.36
CA VAL A 40 -3.01 -4.35 -9.77
C VAL A 40 -3.61 -2.96 -9.81
N HIS A 41 -4.29 -2.67 -10.91
CA HIS A 41 -5.06 -1.46 -11.07
C HIS A 41 -6.53 -1.82 -11.04
N SER A 42 -7.30 -1.12 -10.22
CA SER A 42 -8.75 -1.23 -10.14
C SER A 42 -9.38 0.09 -10.55
N GLY A 43 -9.77 0.24 -11.81
CA GLY A 43 -10.38 1.47 -12.30
C GLY A 43 -10.35 1.64 -13.81
N ASP A 44 -10.74 2.81 -14.28
CA ASP A 44 -10.78 3.15 -15.70
C ASP A 44 -9.66 4.13 -16.08
N ASN A 45 -9.71 4.69 -17.30
CA ASN A 45 -8.71 5.66 -17.76
C ASN A 45 -8.77 7.02 -17.05
N HIS A 46 -9.85 7.33 -16.32
CA HIS A 46 -10.08 8.62 -15.68
C HIS A 46 -9.80 8.56 -14.18
N GLY A 47 -9.71 7.37 -13.59
CA GLY A 47 -9.32 7.17 -12.21
C GLY A 47 -9.39 5.71 -11.79
N GLY A 48 -8.56 5.35 -10.82
CA GLY A 48 -8.53 4.02 -10.25
C GLY A 48 -7.71 3.94 -8.99
N HIS A 49 -7.70 2.74 -8.41
CA HIS A 49 -6.99 2.41 -7.20
C HIS A 49 -5.86 1.43 -7.49
N TYR A 50 -4.69 1.67 -6.90
CA TYR A 50 -3.51 0.85 -7.10
C TYR A 50 -3.22 0.06 -5.84
N VAL A 51 -3.12 -1.25 -5.99
CA VAL A 51 -2.67 -2.15 -4.92
C VAL A 51 -1.54 -3.01 -5.45
N VAL A 52 -0.65 -3.45 -4.56
CA VAL A 52 0.43 -4.35 -4.93
C VAL A 52 0.43 -5.58 -4.03
N PHE A 53 0.56 -6.74 -4.66
CA PHE A 53 0.78 -8.01 -3.98
C PHE A 53 2.26 -8.33 -4.08
N ILE A 54 2.93 -8.58 -2.95
CA ILE A 54 4.37 -8.86 -2.91
C ILE A 54 4.61 -10.14 -2.14
N ASN A 55 5.57 -10.94 -2.59
CA ASN A 55 6.19 -12.05 -1.87
C ASN A 55 7.58 -11.59 -1.39
N PRO A 56 7.68 -10.88 -0.24
CA PRO A 56 8.84 -10.02 0.05
C PRO A 56 10.15 -10.79 0.19
N LYS A 57 10.08 -12.02 0.72
CA LYS A 57 11.24 -12.89 0.93
C LYS A 57 11.43 -13.93 -0.17
N GLY A 58 10.57 -13.93 -1.20
CA GLY A 58 10.57 -14.98 -2.21
C GLY A 58 10.19 -16.37 -1.67
N ASP A 59 9.58 -16.48 -0.49
CA ASP A 59 9.28 -17.74 0.20
C ASP A 59 7.85 -18.26 -0.06
N GLY A 60 7.09 -17.55 -0.89
CA GLY A 60 5.72 -17.90 -1.27
C GLY A 60 4.67 -17.31 -0.31
N LYS A 61 5.08 -16.51 0.68
CA LYS A 61 4.16 -15.85 1.61
C LYS A 61 3.81 -14.45 1.11
N TRP A 62 2.64 -14.35 0.50
CA TRP A 62 2.15 -13.12 -0.10
C TRP A 62 1.57 -12.16 0.94
N CYS A 63 1.74 -10.87 0.66
CA CYS A 63 1.10 -9.76 1.35
C CYS A 63 0.47 -8.83 0.31
N LYS A 64 -0.72 -8.30 0.62
CA LYS A 64 -1.35 -7.20 -0.10
C LYS A 64 -0.98 -5.90 0.61
N PHE A 65 -0.43 -4.96 -0.15
CA PHE A 65 -0.14 -3.60 0.25
C PHE A 65 -1.18 -2.69 -0.43
N ASP A 66 -2.01 -2.07 0.39
CA ASP A 66 -3.14 -1.24 0.02
C ASP A 66 -3.02 0.07 0.81
N ASP A 67 -2.29 1.03 0.24
CA ASP A 67 -1.87 2.27 0.90
C ASP A 67 -1.25 2.04 2.30
N ASP A 68 -1.92 2.46 3.36
CA ASP A 68 -1.49 2.34 4.75
C ASP A 68 -1.80 0.97 5.37
N VAL A 69 -2.52 0.11 4.65
CA VAL A 69 -2.95 -1.21 5.11
C VAL A 69 -2.13 -2.32 4.45
N VAL A 70 -1.40 -3.07 5.28
CA VAL A 70 -0.71 -4.29 4.87
C VAL A 70 -1.40 -5.51 5.46
N SER A 71 -1.77 -6.46 4.61
CA SER A 71 -2.46 -7.68 5.03
C SER A 71 -1.83 -8.93 4.40
N ARG A 72 -1.87 -10.06 5.13
CA ARG A 72 -1.50 -11.36 4.56
C ARG A 72 -2.58 -11.81 3.57
N CYS A 73 -2.16 -12.39 2.47
CA CYS A 73 -3.07 -12.95 1.48
C CYS A 73 -2.55 -14.29 0.96
N THR A 74 -3.45 -15.02 0.31
CA THR A 74 -3.16 -16.27 -0.36
C THR A 74 -2.52 -16.01 -1.71
N LYS A 75 -1.79 -17.01 -2.22
CA LYS A 75 -1.25 -16.99 -3.58
C LYS A 75 -2.34 -16.82 -4.64
N ALA A 76 -3.51 -17.44 -4.44
CA ALA A 76 -4.64 -17.33 -5.37
C ALA A 76 -5.16 -15.87 -5.45
N GLU A 77 -5.22 -15.17 -4.32
CA GLU A 77 -5.59 -13.74 -4.29
C GLU A 77 -4.55 -12.85 -4.97
N ALA A 78 -3.26 -13.18 -4.84
CA ALA A 78 -2.18 -12.42 -5.47
C ALA A 78 -2.08 -12.66 -6.98
N ILE A 79 -2.38 -13.87 -7.45
CA ILE A 79 -2.13 -14.30 -8.84
C ILE A 79 -3.46 -14.53 -9.57
N ASP A 80 -4.18 -15.60 -9.22
CA ASP A 80 -5.33 -16.10 -9.98
C ASP A 80 -6.48 -15.09 -10.06
N HIS A 81 -6.74 -14.37 -8.98
CA HIS A 81 -7.79 -13.35 -8.93
C HIS A 81 -7.47 -12.09 -9.76
N ASN A 82 -6.22 -11.93 -10.21
CA ASN A 82 -5.75 -10.75 -10.94
C ASN A 82 -5.53 -11.00 -12.44
N TYR A 83 -5.96 -12.15 -12.96
CA TYR A 83 -5.93 -12.43 -14.40
C TYR A 83 -6.88 -11.54 -15.22
N GLY A 84 -7.91 -10.94 -14.60
CA GLY A 84 -8.95 -10.19 -15.30
C GLY A 84 -9.96 -11.09 -16.04
N GLY A 85 -10.82 -10.47 -16.85
CA GLY A 85 -11.86 -11.17 -17.63
C GLY A 85 -12.87 -11.98 -16.80
N HIS A 86 -13.27 -11.45 -15.63
CA HIS A 86 -14.34 -12.04 -14.84
C HIS A 86 -15.69 -11.78 -15.53
N ASP A 87 -16.22 -12.80 -16.22
CA ASP A 87 -17.52 -12.80 -16.90
C ASP A 87 -18.62 -13.48 -16.06
N ASP A 88 -18.50 -13.54 -14.73
CA ASP A 88 -19.45 -14.30 -13.91
C ASP A 88 -20.64 -13.46 -13.40
N ASP A 89 -21.80 -13.85 -13.91
CA ASP A 89 -23.16 -13.42 -13.58
C ASP A 89 -23.46 -13.50 -12.08
N THR A 90 -23.21 -12.44 -11.27
CA THR A 90 -24.06 -12.12 -10.10
C THR A 90 -23.69 -10.78 -9.43
N ASN A 91 -24.53 -9.76 -9.65
CA ASN A 91 -24.95 -8.72 -8.70
C ASN A 91 -23.91 -7.85 -7.93
N ASN A 92 -22.61 -7.87 -8.24
CA ASN A 92 -21.58 -7.03 -7.59
C ASN A 92 -20.70 -6.27 -8.61
N MET A 93 -21.38 -5.63 -9.57
CA MET A 93 -21.05 -5.57 -11.02
C MET A 93 -20.30 -4.30 -11.51
N THR A 94 -19.52 -3.58 -10.70
CA THR A 94 -18.85 -2.36 -11.23
C THR A 94 -17.37 -2.21 -10.92
N VAL A 95 -16.89 -2.60 -9.74
CA VAL A 95 -15.48 -2.41 -9.38
C VAL A 95 -14.60 -3.58 -9.86
N LYS A 96 -15.09 -4.82 -9.73
CA LYS A 96 -14.32 -6.03 -10.08
C LYS A 96 -14.00 -6.17 -11.57
N HIS A 97 -14.84 -5.62 -12.46
CA HIS A 97 -14.61 -5.76 -13.91
C HIS A 97 -13.42 -4.95 -14.42
N CYS A 98 -12.94 -3.98 -13.63
CA CYS A 98 -11.83 -3.12 -13.98
C CYS A 98 -10.59 -3.40 -13.12
N THR A 99 -10.54 -4.54 -12.42
CA THR A 99 -9.41 -4.95 -11.59
C THR A 99 -8.59 -6.03 -12.28
N ASN A 100 -7.38 -5.71 -12.73
CA ASN A 100 -6.44 -6.69 -13.26
C ASN A 100 -4.98 -6.29 -13.02
N ALA A 101 -4.08 -7.26 -13.14
CA ALA A 101 -2.65 -7.00 -13.12
C ALA A 101 -2.26 -6.17 -14.34
N TYR A 102 -1.56 -5.04 -14.13
CA TYR A 102 -1.02 -4.22 -15.21
C TYR A 102 0.50 -4.30 -15.31
N MET A 103 1.18 -4.70 -14.23
CA MET A 103 2.63 -4.89 -14.21
C MET A 103 2.99 -6.08 -13.30
N LEU A 104 3.93 -6.89 -13.79
CA LEU A 104 4.45 -8.06 -13.09
C LEU A 104 5.95 -7.91 -12.89
N VAL A 105 6.43 -8.19 -11.69
CA VAL A 105 7.86 -8.17 -11.35
C VAL A 105 8.31 -9.60 -11.12
N TYR A 106 9.27 -10.05 -11.93
CA TYR A 106 9.90 -11.35 -11.83
C TYR A 106 11.38 -11.20 -11.49
N ILE A 107 11.89 -12.09 -10.65
CA ILE A 107 13.32 -12.15 -10.30
C ILE A 107 13.88 -13.48 -10.79
N ARG A 108 15.06 -13.43 -11.42
CA ARG A 108 15.75 -14.65 -11.89
C ARG A 108 16.15 -15.50 -10.69
N ASP A 109 15.87 -16.80 -10.75
CA ASP A 109 16.08 -17.72 -9.62
C ASP A 109 17.55 -17.74 -9.16
N SER A 110 18.51 -17.57 -10.08
CA SER A 110 19.95 -17.50 -9.75
C SER A 110 20.34 -16.26 -8.93
N GLU A 111 19.60 -15.17 -9.07
CA GLU A 111 19.88 -13.88 -8.43
C GLU A 111 18.96 -13.61 -7.23
N LEU A 112 18.00 -14.49 -6.95
CA LEU A 112 16.97 -14.26 -5.93
C LEU A 112 17.55 -13.89 -4.57
N LYS A 113 18.63 -14.58 -4.15
CA LYS A 113 19.30 -14.33 -2.85
C LYS A 113 20.08 -13.03 -2.81
N ASN A 114 20.59 -12.59 -3.95
CA ASN A 114 21.35 -11.36 -4.08
C ASN A 114 20.40 -10.15 -4.08
N VAL A 115 19.31 -10.25 -4.85
CA VAL A 115 18.29 -9.20 -4.95
C VAL A 115 17.49 -9.05 -3.65
N LEU A 116 17.13 -10.15 -3.00
CA LEU A 116 16.34 -10.17 -1.77
C LEU A 116 17.20 -10.38 -0.51
N GLN A 117 18.45 -9.94 -0.54
CA GLN A 117 19.31 -9.99 0.64
C GLN A 117 18.70 -9.20 1.79
N GLU A 118 18.91 -9.69 3.02
CA GLU A 118 18.44 -8.99 4.21
C GLU A 118 19.22 -7.70 4.40
N VAL A 119 18.51 -6.58 4.59
CA VAL A 119 19.09 -5.28 4.89
C VAL A 119 19.09 -5.08 6.40
N THR A 120 20.25 -4.75 6.95
CA THR A 120 20.50 -4.53 8.37
C THR A 120 20.80 -3.05 8.66
N GLU A 121 20.83 -2.68 9.94
CA GLU A 121 21.18 -1.30 10.35
C GLU A 121 22.60 -0.91 9.93
N ASP A 122 23.51 -1.89 9.86
CA ASP A 122 24.89 -1.66 9.43
C ASP A 122 24.99 -1.30 7.92
N ASP A 123 23.96 -1.61 7.14
CA ASP A 123 23.87 -1.25 5.72
C ASP A 123 23.39 0.20 5.50
N ILE A 124 22.93 0.88 6.54
CA ILE A 124 22.40 2.25 6.48
C ILE A 124 23.51 3.25 6.85
N PRO A 125 23.88 4.19 5.95
CA PRO A 125 24.87 5.22 6.27
C PRO A 125 24.42 6.10 7.44
N GLN A 126 25.29 6.24 8.45
CA GLN A 126 25.02 7.00 9.68
C GLN A 126 24.69 8.49 9.46
N GLU A 127 25.13 9.06 8.34
CA GLU A 127 24.80 10.45 7.97
C GLU A 127 23.29 10.62 7.68
N GLY A 128 22.65 9.62 7.07
CA GLY A 128 21.22 9.67 6.76
C GLY A 128 20.34 9.61 8.01
N ASN A 129 20.75 8.84 9.03
CA ASN A 129 19.97 8.73 10.27
C ASN A 129 19.86 10.07 11.01
N LYS A 130 20.94 10.86 11.02
CA LYS A 130 20.95 12.16 11.70
C LYS A 130 20.04 13.17 11.01
N GLU A 131 19.97 13.15 9.68
CA GLU A 131 19.09 14.04 8.92
C GLU A 131 17.62 13.68 9.18
N VAL A 132 17.28 12.38 9.15
CA VAL A 132 15.93 11.90 9.48
C VAL A 132 15.54 12.24 10.92
N GLU A 133 16.45 12.06 11.89
CA GLU A 133 16.20 12.42 13.29
C GLU A 133 15.94 13.93 13.46
N MET A 134 16.73 14.78 12.79
CA MET A 134 16.54 16.24 12.81
C MET A 134 15.20 16.67 12.18
N GLU A 135 14.81 16.03 11.07
CA GLU A 135 13.52 16.29 10.43
C GLU A 135 12.34 15.87 11.32
N GLU A 136 12.41 14.68 11.94
CA GLU A 136 11.38 14.20 12.86
C GLU A 136 11.21 15.11 14.08
N GLU A 137 12.31 15.64 14.62
CA GLU A 137 12.28 16.54 15.77
C GLU A 137 11.70 17.91 15.39
N GLY A 138 12.06 18.45 14.22
CA GLY A 138 11.45 19.66 13.66
C GLY A 138 9.94 19.54 13.45
N ASP A 139 9.48 18.42 12.90
CA ASP A 139 8.06 18.15 12.69
C ASP A 139 7.28 18.03 14.01
N LYS A 140 7.88 17.43 15.04
CA LYS A 140 7.30 17.36 16.39
C LYS A 140 7.15 18.75 17.00
N GLU A 141 8.20 19.57 16.97
CA GLU A 141 8.17 20.94 17.49
C GLU A 141 7.12 21.80 16.77
N GLN A 142 7.03 21.71 15.44
CA GLN A 142 6.04 22.45 14.66
C GLN A 142 4.61 22.02 15.00
N ARG A 143 4.39 20.71 15.19
CA ARG A 143 3.09 20.17 15.60
C ARG A 143 2.71 20.63 17.01
N GLU A 144 3.64 20.70 17.94
CA GLU A 144 3.42 21.22 19.29
C GLU A 144 3.06 22.72 19.27
N GLN A 145 3.79 23.54 18.51
CA GLN A 145 3.50 24.97 18.34
C GLN A 145 2.08 25.20 17.79
N LEU A 146 1.68 24.44 16.75
CA LEU A 146 0.33 24.50 16.17
C LEU A 146 -0.76 24.11 17.18
N THR A 147 -0.49 23.14 18.07
CA THR A 147 -1.44 22.77 19.13
C THR A 147 -1.53 23.83 20.22
N HIS A 148 -0.41 24.48 20.56
CA HIS A 148 -0.35 25.53 21.57
C HIS A 148 -1.11 26.80 21.12
N GLU A 149 -0.92 27.22 19.87
CA GLU A 149 -1.63 28.37 19.29
C GLU A 149 -3.14 28.13 19.20
N LYS A 150 -3.58 26.94 18.78
CA LYS A 150 -5.01 26.57 18.74
C LYS A 150 -5.66 26.49 20.13
N GLY A 151 -4.90 26.12 21.16
CA GLY A 151 -5.35 26.12 22.56
C GLY A 151 -5.48 27.53 23.16
N GLY A 152 -4.71 28.51 22.67
CA GLY A 152 -4.73 29.90 23.12
C GLY A 152 -5.94 30.71 22.62
N LEU A 153 -6.46 30.42 21.42
CA LEU A 153 -7.58 31.13 20.82
C LEU A 153 -8.96 30.80 21.43
N GLY A 154 -9.07 29.81 22.32
CA GLY A 154 -10.33 29.40 22.96
C GLY A 154 -10.71 30.16 24.24
N LYS A 155 -9.89 31.09 24.73
CA LYS A 155 -10.13 31.81 25.99
C LYS A 155 -10.17 33.34 25.82
N GLN A 156 -11.10 33.85 25.02
CA GLN A 156 -11.51 35.25 25.14
C GLN A 156 -12.97 35.40 24.70
N GLY A 157 -13.89 35.29 25.66
CA GLY A 157 -15.32 35.53 25.44
C GLY A 157 -16.15 35.22 26.67
N GLY A 158 -16.24 36.19 27.61
CA GLY A 158 -17.22 36.13 28.70
C GLY A 158 -16.82 36.87 29.98
N GLY A 159 -16.74 38.21 29.94
CA GLY A 159 -16.86 39.05 31.14
C GLY A 159 -18.34 39.19 31.50
N ASP A 160 -18.72 38.80 32.72
CA ASP A 160 -19.00 39.66 33.88
C ASP A 160 -20.50 39.85 34.11
N GLY A 161 -20.95 39.62 35.35
CA GLY A 161 -22.36 39.72 35.74
C GLY A 161 -22.77 38.93 36.99
N GLY A 162 -22.38 39.41 38.17
CA GLY A 162 -23.36 39.59 39.27
C GLY A 162 -23.71 38.42 40.21
N ARG A 163 -23.15 38.51 41.42
CA ARG A 163 -23.59 37.98 42.74
C ARG A 163 -25.06 37.54 42.90
N GLY A 164 -25.26 36.44 43.64
CA GLY A 164 -26.51 36.22 44.41
C GLY A 164 -26.77 34.82 44.98
N GLY A 165 -26.17 34.50 46.13
CA GLY A 165 -26.74 33.78 47.28
C GLY A 165 -27.66 32.54 47.16
N ARG A 166 -27.18 31.45 47.78
CA ARG A 166 -27.88 30.47 48.64
C ARG A 166 -28.92 29.51 48.02
N GLY A 167 -28.65 28.20 48.24
CA GLY A 167 -29.62 27.34 48.92
C GLY A 167 -30.11 26.10 48.16
N ALA A 168 -29.56 24.95 48.58
CA ALA A 168 -30.26 23.69 48.87
C ALA A 168 -30.81 22.77 47.77
N ALA A 169 -30.53 21.48 48.02
CA ALA A 169 -31.34 20.28 47.82
C ALA A 169 -31.25 19.52 46.49
N GLU A 170 -30.62 18.33 46.61
CA GLU A 170 -30.99 17.07 45.96
C GLU A 170 -32.52 16.94 45.73
N ALA A 171 -32.94 16.37 44.59
CA ALA A 171 -33.31 14.96 44.50
C ALA A 171 -34.16 14.61 43.25
N VAL A 172 -34.04 13.35 42.84
CA VAL A 172 -35.03 12.46 42.14
C VAL A 172 -35.30 12.61 40.63
N ASN A 173 -34.66 11.71 39.87
CA ASN A 173 -35.22 10.62 39.06
C ASN A 173 -36.54 10.80 38.27
N SER A 174 -36.50 10.38 37.01
CA SER A 174 -37.50 9.50 36.38
C SER A 174 -36.82 8.59 35.36
#